data_AF-A0A2W0C0N0-F1
#
_entry.id   AF-A0A2W0C0N0-F1
#
_cell.length_a   1.000
_cell.length_b   1.000
_cell.length_c   1.000
_cell.angle_alpha   90.00
_cell.angle_beta   90.00
_cell.angle_gamma   90.00
#
_symmetry.space_group_name_H-M   'P 1'
#
loop_
_entity.id
_entity.type
_entity.pdbx_description
1 polymer ?
#
loop_
_entity_poly.entity_id
_entity_poly.type
_entity_poly.pdbx_seq_one_letter_code
_entity_poly.pdbx_strand_id
1 'polypeptide(L)'
;MFDRRYFVYMLQSTSRHTLYIGFTNFLIGRVIEHRTQKHSNSFSAKYRTWRLVYYEEYGDSEAAFERERQLKGWSRAKKEALIVRLNPHWRDLIAAWEEKYGLEFRLDGRIVAKLNWQTKSKTKDPSTPVSRAEENAREPSSAQDA
;
A
#
# COMPACT_ATOMS: atom_id res chain seq x y z
N MET A 1 -6.89 -25.66 -2.38
CA MET A 1 -7.15 -24.83 -1.17
C MET A 1 -6.73 -23.41 -1.48
N PHE A 2 -7.62 -22.42 -1.33
CA PHE A 2 -7.21 -21.02 -1.41
C PHE A 2 -6.48 -20.67 -0.11
N ASP A 3 -5.23 -20.23 -0.23
CA ASP A 3 -4.45 -19.78 0.91
C ASP A 3 -5.12 -18.54 1.52
N ARG A 4 -5.77 -18.71 2.67
CA ARG A 4 -6.52 -17.64 3.33
C ARG A 4 -5.57 -16.89 4.24
N ARG A 5 -5.38 -15.61 3.93
CA ARG A 5 -4.52 -14.72 4.71
C ARG A 5 -5.35 -13.89 5.67
N TYR A 6 -4.89 -13.85 6.91
CA TYR A 6 -5.44 -13.05 7.99
C TYR A 6 -4.37 -12.06 8.46
N PHE A 7 -4.81 -10.89 8.85
CA PHE A 7 -3.96 -9.80 9.25
C PHE A 7 -4.37 -9.28 10.60
N VAL A 8 -3.40 -9.11 11.49
CA VAL A 8 -3.56 -8.34 12.73
C VAL A 8 -2.86 -7.02 12.53
N TYR A 9 -3.52 -5.90 12.81
CA TYR A 9 -3.01 -4.58 12.45
C TYR A 9 -3.20 -3.57 13.57
N MET A 10 -2.35 -2.53 13.57
CA MET A 10 -2.52 -1.36 14.42
C MET A 10 -2.61 -0.08 13.57
N LEU A 11 -3.63 0.72 13.87
CA LEU A 11 -3.80 2.05 13.28
C LEU A 11 -3.58 3.13 14.33
N GLN A 12 -2.86 4.17 13.96
CA GLN A 12 -2.58 5.30 14.83
C GLN A 12 -3.45 6.51 14.49
N SER A 13 -3.89 7.23 15.53
CA SER A 13 -4.52 8.55 15.36
C SER A 13 -3.55 9.61 14.87
N THR A 14 -4.05 10.65 14.21
CA THR A 14 -3.23 11.81 13.81
C THR A 14 -2.48 12.41 15.01
N SER A 15 -3.14 12.46 16.17
CA SER A 15 -2.59 12.97 17.43
C SER A 15 -1.58 12.02 18.11
N ARG A 16 -1.34 10.83 17.55
CA ARG A 16 -0.51 9.75 18.10
C ARG A 16 -0.95 9.18 19.46
N HIS A 17 -1.94 9.74 20.12
CA HIS A 17 -2.41 9.29 21.43
C HIS A 17 -3.19 7.98 21.39
N THR A 18 -3.85 7.65 20.28
CA THR A 18 -4.72 6.46 20.20
C THR A 18 -4.16 5.43 19.24
N LEU A 19 -4.14 4.17 19.67
CA LEU A 19 -3.89 3.00 18.84
C LEU A 19 -5.17 2.18 18.75
N TYR A 20 -5.67 2.00 17.54
CA TYR A 20 -6.69 1.01 17.23
C TYR A 20 -6.01 -0.31 16.88
N ILE A 21 -6.56 -1.43 17.36
CA ILE A 21 -6.07 -2.77 17.08
C ILE A 21 -7.24 -3.58 16.54
N GLY A 22 -7.05 -4.23 15.40
CA GLY A 22 -8.05 -5.08 14.79
C GLY A 22 -7.41 -6.25 14.06
N PHE A 23 -8.26 -7.19 13.65
CA PHE A 23 -7.90 -8.24 12.72
C PHE A 23 -8.85 -8.26 11.51
N THR A 24 -8.37 -8.76 10.37
CA THR A 24 -9.16 -8.85 9.14
C THR A 24 -8.54 -9.84 8.15
N ASN A 25 -9.33 -10.37 7.23
CA ASN A 25 -8.82 -11.07 6.04
C ASN A 25 -8.57 -10.13 4.85
N PHE A 26 -8.87 -8.83 4.98
CA PHE A 26 -8.65 -7.84 3.93
C PHE A 26 -8.13 -6.51 4.50
N LEU A 27 -6.80 -6.46 4.70
CA LEU A 27 -6.11 -5.32 5.33
C LEU A 27 -6.35 -3.99 4.60
N ILE A 28 -6.18 -3.98 3.27
CA ILE A 28 -6.38 -2.78 2.45
C ILE A 28 -7.79 -2.21 2.63
N GLY A 29 -8.81 -3.07 2.56
CA GLY A 29 -10.20 -2.65 2.76
C GLY A 29 -10.41 -1.98 4.11
N ARG A 30 -9.90 -2.57 5.20
CA ARG A 30 -10.00 -1.97 6.54
C ARG A 30 -9.32 -0.61 6.62
N VAL A 31 -8.13 -0.46 6.04
CA VAL A 31 -7.43 0.83 6.01
C VAL A 31 -8.24 1.88 5.26
N ILE A 32 -8.86 1.53 4.14
CA ILE A 32 -9.76 2.44 3.40
C ILE A 32 -10.94 2.85 4.27
N GLU A 33 -11.62 1.91 4.92
CA GLU A 33 -12.80 2.19 5.74
C GLU A 33 -12.47 3.15 6.89
N HIS A 34 -11.29 2.99 7.49
CA HIS A 34 -10.79 3.87 8.54
C HIS A 34 -10.40 5.27 8.02
N ARG A 35 -9.72 5.35 6.88
CA ARG A 35 -9.33 6.63 6.25
C ARG A 35 -10.55 7.44 5.80
N THR A 36 -11.48 6.77 5.13
CA THR A 36 -12.71 7.39 4.63
C THR A 36 -13.75 7.63 5.72
N GLN A 37 -13.47 7.20 6.96
CA GLN A 37 -14.39 7.29 8.09
C GLN A 37 -15.78 6.73 7.73
N LYS A 38 -15.80 5.62 6.98
CA LYS A 38 -17.02 4.97 6.46
C LYS A 38 -18.10 4.82 7.54
N HIS A 39 -17.68 4.60 8.78
CA HIS A 39 -18.53 4.62 9.96
C HIS A 39 -18.24 5.88 10.80
N SER A 40 -18.87 7.00 10.43
CA SER A 40 -18.65 8.33 11.05
C SER A 40 -18.92 8.38 12.56
N ASN A 41 -19.83 7.53 13.05
CA ASN A 41 -20.16 7.41 14.48
C ASN A 41 -19.28 6.41 15.26
N SER A 42 -18.28 5.81 14.59
CA SER A 42 -17.41 4.82 15.24
C SER A 42 -16.27 5.47 16.04
N PHE A 43 -15.69 4.70 16.97
CA PHE A 43 -14.46 5.07 17.67
C PHE A 43 -13.35 5.51 16.69
N SER A 44 -13.20 4.76 15.60
CA SER A 44 -12.18 5.00 14.58
C SER A 44 -12.31 6.37 13.91
N ALA A 45 -13.56 6.80 13.65
CA ALA A 45 -13.85 8.13 13.11
C ALA A 45 -13.63 9.23 14.16
N LYS A 46 -14.12 9.02 15.39
CA LYS A 46 -13.93 9.96 16.51
C LYS A 46 -12.46 10.30 16.77
N TYR A 47 -11.60 9.29 16.77
CA TYR A 47 -10.17 9.47 17.06
C TYR A 47 -9.31 9.58 15.80
N ARG A 48 -9.91 9.56 14.60
CA ARG A 48 -9.22 9.60 13.31
C ARG A 48 -8.02 8.65 13.29
N THR A 49 -8.25 7.37 13.58
CA THR A 49 -7.20 6.33 13.53
C THR A 49 -7.11 5.78 12.11
N TRP A 50 -6.21 6.32 11.29
CA TRP A 50 -6.15 6.06 9.84
C TRP A 50 -4.78 5.63 9.31
N ARG A 51 -3.70 5.89 10.07
CA ARG A 51 -2.32 5.55 9.65
C ARG A 51 -2.00 4.11 10.02
N LEU A 52 -1.62 3.29 9.03
CA LEU A 52 -1.22 1.92 9.29
C LEU A 52 0.23 1.93 9.79
N VAL A 53 0.44 1.61 11.06
CA VAL A 53 1.79 1.66 11.66
C VAL A 53 2.36 0.28 11.95
N TYR A 54 1.51 -0.74 11.90
CA TYR A 54 1.87 -2.13 12.18
C TYR A 54 0.91 -3.10 11.50
N TYR A 55 1.43 -4.22 10.98
CA TYR A 55 0.63 -5.40 10.68
C TYR A 55 1.46 -6.68 10.77
N GLU A 56 0.79 -7.81 11.02
CA GLU A 56 1.30 -9.18 10.94
C GLU A 56 0.37 -10.00 10.05
N GLU A 57 0.92 -10.97 9.31
CA GLU A 57 0.18 -11.88 8.43
C GLU A 57 0.18 -13.30 9.01
N TYR A 58 -0.97 -13.97 8.91
CA TYR A 58 -1.22 -15.31 9.43
C TYR A 58 -1.96 -16.14 8.37
N GLY A 59 -1.62 -17.42 8.25
CA GLY A 59 -2.36 -18.39 7.42
C GLY A 59 -3.58 -18.99 8.13
N ASP A 60 -3.71 -18.75 9.44
CA ASP A 60 -4.79 -19.27 10.27
C ASP A 60 -5.52 -18.13 10.99
N SER A 61 -6.86 -18.21 11.01
CA SER A 61 -7.70 -17.21 11.66
C SER A 61 -7.62 -17.26 13.18
N GLU A 62 -7.44 -18.45 13.76
CA GLU A 62 -7.39 -18.62 15.22
C GLU A 62 -6.11 -18.00 15.77
N ALA A 63 -4.96 -18.29 15.15
CA ALA A 63 -3.69 -17.64 15.45
C ALA A 63 -3.76 -16.10 15.35
N ALA A 64 -4.40 -15.57 14.30
CA ALA A 64 -4.60 -14.13 14.15
C ALA A 64 -5.49 -13.54 15.26
N PHE A 65 -6.57 -14.24 15.62
CA PHE A 65 -7.50 -13.82 16.66
C PHE A 65 -6.84 -13.81 18.05
N GLU A 66 -6.11 -14.86 18.40
CA GLU A 66 -5.36 -14.94 19.66
C GLU A 66 -4.32 -13.82 19.76
N ARG A 67 -3.61 -13.56 18.66
CA ARG A 67 -2.64 -12.47 18.60
C ARG A 67 -3.31 -11.10 18.79
N GLU A 68 -4.45 -10.87 18.14
CA GLU A 68 -5.22 -9.63 18.32
C GLU A 68 -5.62 -9.44 19.78
N ARG A 69 -6.15 -10.49 20.42
CA ARG A 69 -6.52 -10.48 21.84
C ARG A 69 -5.32 -10.20 22.74
N GLN A 70 -4.18 -10.85 22.47
CA GLN A 70 -2.93 -10.63 23.19
C GLN A 70 -2.47 -9.17 23.07
N LEU A 71 -2.46 -8.62 21.86
CA LEU A 71 -2.08 -7.24 21.60
C LEU A 71 -3.02 -6.26 22.31
N LYS A 72 -4.34 -6.49 22.28
CA LYS A 72 -5.30 -5.64 23.02
C LYS A 72 -4.98 -5.56 24.51
N GLY A 73 -4.62 -6.69 25.13
CA GLY A 73 -4.25 -6.78 26.55
C GLY A 73 -2.88 -6.20 26.93
N TRP A 74 -2.02 -5.84 25.97
CA TRP A 74 -0.69 -5.28 26.29
C TRP A 74 -0.76 -3.84 26.82
N SER A 75 0.24 -3.45 27.61
CA SER A 75 0.44 -2.04 27.96
C SER A 75 0.76 -1.20 26.71
N ARG A 76 0.51 0.11 26.80
CA ARG A 76 0.83 1.03 25.70
C ARG A 76 2.31 0.98 25.34
N ALA A 77 3.20 1.03 26.32
CA ALA A 77 4.65 0.96 26.11
C ALA A 77 5.08 -0.31 25.36
N LYS A 78 4.48 -1.46 25.67
CA LYS A 78 4.81 -2.73 25.00
C LYS A 78 4.37 -2.74 23.53
N LYS A 79 3.21 -2.14 23.22
CA LYS A 79 2.74 -1.95 21.84
C LYS A 79 3.67 -1.01 21.07
N GLU A 80 4.09 0.08 21.68
CA GLU A 80 5.01 1.05 21.06
C GLU A 80 6.39 0.44 20.81
N ALA A 81 6.94 -0.31 21.76
CA ALA A 81 8.20 -1.01 21.56
C ALA A 81 8.13 -2.00 20.37
N LEU A 82 7.01 -2.71 20.22
CA LEU A 82 6.77 -3.59 19.08
C LEU A 82 6.74 -2.81 17.75
N ILE A 83 6.02 -1.69 17.72
CA ILE A 83 5.94 -0.82 16.53
C ILE A 83 7.32 -0.28 16.19
N VAL A 84 8.04 0.30 17.15
CA VAL A 84 9.36 0.92 16.94
C VAL A 84 10.37 -0.09 16.42
N ARG A 85 10.29 -1.36 16.87
CA ARG A 85 11.17 -2.43 16.39
C ARG A 85 11.05 -2.68 14.88
N LEU A 86 9.86 -2.56 14.29
CA LEU A 86 9.62 -2.81 12.87
C LEU A 86 9.48 -1.53 12.03
N ASN A 87 9.05 -0.44 12.65
CA ASN A 87 8.70 0.83 12.04
C ASN A 87 9.14 1.99 12.95
N PRO A 88 10.46 2.19 13.13
CA PRO A 88 11.01 3.16 14.08
C PRO A 88 10.58 4.60 13.79
N HIS A 89 10.30 4.91 12.53
CA HIS A 89 9.87 6.24 12.10
C HIS A 89 8.34 6.40 12.03
N TRP A 90 7.57 5.40 12.47
CA TRP A 90 6.10 5.46 12.47
C TRP A 90 5.52 5.85 11.10
N ARG A 91 6.17 5.33 10.04
CA ARG A 91 5.75 5.54 8.66
C ARG A 91 4.43 4.84 8.43
N ASP A 92 3.68 5.38 7.49
CA ASP A 92 2.45 4.76 7.05
C ASP A 92 2.77 3.57 6.13
N LEU A 93 2.58 2.36 6.64
CA LEU A 93 2.98 1.12 5.98
C LEU A 93 2.11 0.80 4.75
N ILE A 94 0.97 1.48 4.58
CA ILE A 94 0.16 1.27 3.37
C ILE A 94 0.91 1.72 2.10
N ALA A 95 1.82 2.71 2.20
CA ALA A 95 2.53 3.25 1.05
C ALA A 95 3.36 2.16 0.31
N ALA A 96 3.89 1.18 1.05
CA ALA A 96 4.58 0.05 0.44
C ALA A 96 3.63 -0.87 -0.36
N TRP A 97 2.37 -0.97 0.07
CA TRP A 97 1.34 -1.74 -0.63
C TRP A 97 0.80 -0.98 -1.85
N GLU A 98 0.73 0.36 -1.77
CA GLU A 98 0.42 1.25 -2.89
C GLU A 98 1.34 1.01 -4.07
N GLU A 99 2.65 1.06 -3.80
CA GLU A 99 3.68 0.82 -4.79
C GLU A 99 3.64 -0.61 -5.34
N LYS A 100 3.50 -1.61 -4.45
CA LYS A 100 3.53 -3.02 -4.82
C LYS A 100 2.37 -3.44 -5.72
N TYR A 101 1.18 -2.91 -5.47
CA TYR A 101 -0.05 -3.34 -6.15
C TYR A 101 -0.62 -2.29 -7.12
N GLY A 102 0.09 -1.17 -7.32
CA GLY A 102 -0.41 -0.08 -8.17
C GLY A 102 -1.71 0.51 -7.64
N LEU A 103 -1.84 0.61 -6.33
CA LEU A 103 -3.02 1.19 -5.68
C LEU A 103 -2.75 2.68 -5.46
N GLU A 104 -3.64 3.54 -5.96
CA GLU A 104 -3.64 4.95 -5.60
C GLU A 104 -4.69 5.20 -4.50
N PHE A 105 -4.24 5.63 -3.32
CA PHE A 105 -5.09 6.16 -2.25
C PHE A 105 -4.69 7.60 -1.98
N ARG A 106 -5.67 8.46 -1.77
CA ARG A 106 -5.47 9.83 -1.33
C ARG A 106 -6.68 10.25 -0.50
N LEU A 107 -6.44 11.07 0.50
CA LEU A 107 -7.47 11.73 1.30
C LEU A 107 -6.96 13.16 1.57
N ASP A 108 -7.89 14.12 1.64
CA ASP A 108 -7.70 15.58 1.45
C ASP A 108 -7.51 16.02 -0.02
N GLY A 109 -8.28 15.40 -0.93
CA GLY A 109 -8.71 16.05 -2.18
C GLY A 109 -8.62 15.22 -3.46
N ARG A 110 -8.06 14.00 -3.46
CA ARG A 110 -7.91 13.17 -4.67
C ARG A 110 -8.06 11.65 -4.35
N ILE A 111 -8.03 10.78 -5.36
CA ILE A 111 -8.56 9.38 -5.42
C ILE A 111 -8.31 8.47 -4.19
N VAL A 112 -9.38 7.87 -3.63
CA VAL A 112 -9.43 7.04 -2.39
C VAL A 112 -9.32 5.51 -2.55
N ALA A 113 -9.37 4.97 -3.76
CA ALA A 113 -8.85 3.63 -4.13
C ALA A 113 -9.12 3.38 -5.62
N LYS A 114 -8.06 3.25 -6.43
CA LYS A 114 -8.13 2.74 -7.81
C LYS A 114 -7.02 1.72 -8.02
N LEU A 115 -7.36 0.55 -8.56
CA LEU A 115 -6.39 -0.45 -9.00
C LEU A 115 -5.89 -0.05 -10.39
N ASN A 116 -4.66 0.46 -10.48
CA ASN A 116 -4.05 0.79 -11.76
C ASN A 116 -3.23 -0.40 -12.27
N TRP A 117 -3.89 -1.35 -12.94
CA TRP A 117 -3.18 -2.50 -13.55
C TRP A 117 -2.32 -2.10 -14.78
N GLN A 118 -2.48 -0.88 -15.28
CA GLN A 118 -1.84 -0.38 -16.50
C GLN A 118 -0.63 0.53 -16.22
N THR A 119 0.38 0.12 -15.46
CA THR A 119 1.67 0.85 -15.45
C THR A 119 2.89 0.03 -14.99
N LYS A 120 3.02 -1.24 -15.42
CA LYS A 120 4.37 -1.86 -15.57
C LYS A 120 4.41 -2.80 -16.79
N SER A 121 4.15 -2.26 -17.97
CA SER A 121 4.60 -2.85 -19.24
C SER A 121 5.80 -2.09 -19.81
N LYS A 122 6.77 -1.72 -18.96
CA LYS A 122 8.13 -1.35 -19.40
C LYS A 122 9.16 -1.72 -18.32
N THR A 123 9.26 -3.00 -17.99
CA THR A 123 10.61 -3.57 -17.85
C THR A 123 11.20 -3.56 -19.26
N LYS A 124 12.04 -2.56 -19.56
CA LYS A 124 12.92 -2.64 -20.72
C LYS A 124 13.80 -3.86 -20.51
N ASP A 125 13.53 -4.92 -21.24
CA ASP A 125 14.50 -5.95 -21.51
C ASP A 125 15.74 -5.27 -22.14
N PRO A 126 16.96 -5.40 -21.58
CA PRO A 126 18.14 -4.76 -22.14
C PRO A 126 18.65 -5.42 -23.44
N SER A 127 17.91 -6.34 -24.06
CA SER A 127 18.40 -7.16 -25.18
C SER A 127 17.66 -7.00 -26.52
N THR A 128 17.18 -5.79 -26.86
CA THR A 128 16.65 -5.55 -28.23
C THR A 128 17.22 -4.25 -28.83
N PRO A 129 17.91 -4.33 -29.99
CA PRO A 129 18.69 -3.21 -30.54
C PRO A 129 17.78 -2.11 -31.11
N VAL A 130 18.17 -0.87 -30.86
CA VAL A 130 17.53 0.34 -31.36
C VAL A 130 17.66 0.40 -32.88
N SER A 131 16.57 0.21 -33.61
CA SER A 131 16.52 0.55 -35.03
C SER A 131 16.51 2.07 -35.18
N ARG A 132 17.59 2.59 -35.76
CA ARG A 132 17.81 4.00 -36.08
C ARG A 132 16.95 4.36 -37.30
N ALA A 133 15.82 5.03 -37.07
CA ALA A 133 15.10 5.69 -38.14
C ALA A 133 15.92 6.92 -38.61
N GLU A 134 16.05 6.99 -39.93
CA GLU A 134 16.03 8.22 -40.73
C GLU A 134 16.99 9.34 -40.30
N GLU A 135 18.17 9.36 -40.92
CA GLU A 135 19.02 10.52 -40.98
C GLU A 135 19.25 10.93 -42.44
N ASN A 136 18.44 11.90 -42.85
CA ASN A 136 18.74 13.03 -43.74
C ASN A 136 18.98 12.82 -45.24
N ALA A 137 18.08 13.47 -45.97
CA ALA A 137 18.15 13.90 -47.35
C ALA A 137 19.40 14.71 -47.72
N ARG A 138 19.83 14.59 -48.99
CA ARG A 138 20.11 15.69 -49.94
C ARG A 138 20.50 15.14 -51.33
N GLU A 139 19.77 15.62 -52.33
CA GLU A 139 19.92 15.53 -53.81
C GLU A 139 21.32 15.95 -54.36
N PRO A 140 21.67 15.85 -55.69
CA PRO A 140 20.78 15.89 -56.87
C PRO A 140 21.12 15.07 -58.14
N SER A 141 20.12 15.01 -59.03
CA SER A 141 20.14 15.13 -60.50
C SER A 141 21.47 14.96 -61.26
N SER A 142 21.54 13.97 -62.17
CA SER A 142 21.91 14.18 -63.58
C SER A 142 21.71 12.89 -64.40
N ALA A 143 21.30 13.08 -65.66
CA ALA A 143 21.13 12.05 -66.68
C ALA A 143 22.49 11.48 -67.16
N GLN A 144 22.51 10.24 -67.65
CA GLN A 144 23.02 9.84 -68.98
C GLN A 144 23.04 8.31 -69.20
N ASP A 145 22.58 7.94 -70.39
CA ASP A 145 23.02 6.86 -71.31
C ASP A 145 22.99 5.37 -70.90
N ALA A 146 22.07 4.62 -71.51
CA ALA A 146 22.34 3.54 -72.49
C ALA A 146 21.05 2.97 -73.07
#